data_AF-A0A9E5NBV7-F1
#
_entry.id   AF-A0A9E5NBV7-F1
#
_cell.length_a   1.000
_cell.length_b   1.000
_cell.length_c   1.000
_cell.angle_alpha   90.00
_cell.angle_beta   90.00
_cell.angle_gamma   90.00
#
_symmetry.space_group_name_H-M   'P 1'
#
loop_
_entity.id
_entity.type
_entity.pdbx_description
1 polymer ?
#
loop_
_entity_poly.entity_id
_entity_poly.type
_entity_poly.pdbx_seq_one_letter_code
_entity_poly.pdbx_strand_id
1 'polypeptide(L)' 'ARALGVGAVRVVAPLPGKHTIGIEVPNSEKEKVRVKDMMQLAGKKPDEMVIPLFLGKDSAGEALVSDLTTMPHLLIA' A
#
# COMPACT_ATOMS: atom_id res chain seq x y z
N ALA A 1 4.73 -18.30 9.44
CA ALA A 1 4.40 -17.43 10.59
C ALA A 1 5.05 -17.91 11.88
N ARG A 2 4.60 -19.03 12.48
CA ARG A 2 5.12 -19.54 13.76
C ARG A 2 6.64 -19.77 13.82
N ALA A 3 7.22 -20.34 12.76
CA ALA A 3 8.67 -20.54 12.66
C ALA A 3 9.48 -19.23 12.60
N LEU A 4 8.86 -18.13 12.17
CA LEU A 4 9.47 -16.80 12.09
C LEU A 4 9.13 -15.92 13.31
N GLY A 5 8.36 -16.43 14.29
CA GLY A 5 7.96 -15.67 15.46
C GLY A 5 6.99 -14.51 15.19
N VAL A 6 6.37 -14.47 14.01
CA VAL A 6 5.46 -13.38 13.61
C VAL A 6 4.00 -13.82 13.62
N GLY A 7 3.10 -12.87 13.88
CA GLY A 7 1.65 -13.13 13.95
C GLY A 7 1.04 -13.63 12.65
N ALA A 8 1.47 -13.10 11.49
CA ALA A 8 0.98 -13.50 10.18
C ALA A 8 2.07 -13.38 9.11
N VAL A 9 1.94 -14.15 8.04
CA VAL A 9 2.76 -14.07 6.82
C VAL A 9 1.81 -14.11 5.64
N ARG A 10 2.01 -13.25 4.64
CA ARG A 10 1.21 -13.22 3.42
C ARG A 10 1.99 -13.84 2.27
N VAL A 11 1.40 -14.86 1.65
CA VAL A 11 1.95 -15.49 0.44
C VAL A 11 1.31 -14.80 -0.76
N VAL A 12 2.14 -14.20 -1.61
CA VAL A 12 1.73 -13.55 -2.85
C VAL A 12 1.87 -14.56 -3.98
N ALA A 13 0.83 -14.66 -4.81
CA ALA A 13 0.81 -15.47 -6.04
C ALA A 13 2.04 -15.16 -6.93
N PRO A 14 2.36 -15.99 -7.94
CA PRO A 14 3.59 -15.86 -8.71
C PRO A 14 3.82 -14.43 -9.18
N LEU A 15 5.01 -13.90 -8.89
CA LEU A 15 5.33 -12.53 -9.26
C LEU A 15 5.26 -12.40 -10.80
N PRO A 16 4.54 -11.41 -11.34
CA PRO A 16 4.45 -11.22 -12.78
C PRO A 16 5.85 -11.18 -13.41
N GLY A 17 6.12 -12.06 -14.37
CA GLY A 17 7.41 -12.15 -15.05
C GLY A 17 8.53 -12.87 -14.29
N LYS A 18 8.26 -13.52 -13.15
CA LYS A 18 9.24 -14.33 -12.42
C LYS A 18 8.67 -15.69 -11.99
N HIS A 19 9.50 -16.73 -12.01
CA HIS A 19 9.16 -18.06 -11.46
C HIS A 19 9.35 -18.12 -9.93
N THR A 20 9.04 -17.03 -9.23
CA THR A 20 9.21 -16.93 -7.77
C THR A 20 7.90 -16.58 -7.09
N ILE A 21 7.78 -17.07 -5.86
CA ILE A 21 6.66 -16.78 -4.96
C ILE A 21 7.09 -15.64 -4.04
N GLY A 22 6.23 -14.65 -3.84
CA GLY A 22 6.45 -13.58 -2.87
C GLY A 22 6.02 -14.03 -1.48
N ILE A 23 6.86 -13.79 -0.47
CA ILE A 23 6.50 -14.00 0.94
C ILE A 23 6.69 -12.67 1.68
N GLU A 24 5.58 -12.06 2.07
CA GLU A 24 5.57 -10.84 2.87
C GLU A 24 5.51 -11.20 4.36
N VAL A 25 6.53 -10.75 5.09
CA VAL A 25 6.67 -10.94 6.54
C VAL A 25 6.55 -9.57 7.19
N PRO A 26 5.74 -9.40 8.25
CA PRO A 26 5.61 -8.13 8.93
C PRO A 26 6.95 -7.75 9.58
N ASN A 27 7.28 -6.47 9.49
CA ASN A 27 8.43 -5.90 10.21
C ASN A 27 8.22 -6.02 11.72
N SER A 28 9.31 -6.22 12.47
CA SER A 28 9.31 -6.26 13.93
C SER A 28 8.80 -4.94 14.53
N GLU A 29 9.21 -3.81 13.95
CA GLU A 29 8.71 -2.49 14.29
C GLU A 29 7.87 -1.95 13.13
N LYS A 30 6.61 -1.61 13.42
CA LYS A 30 5.69 -1.07 12.43
C LYS A 30 5.76 0.44 12.42
N GLU A 31 6.03 1.02 11.26
CA GLU A 31 5.94 2.47 11.05
C GLU A 31 4.47 2.90 11.01
N LYS A 32 4.13 3.99 11.70
CA LYS A 32 2.81 4.61 11.59
C LYS A 32 2.75 5.46 10.33
N VAL A 33 1.86 5.12 9.40
CA VAL A 33 1.56 5.94 8.22
C VAL A 33 0.70 7.13 8.63
N ARG A 34 1.23 8.34 8.51
CA ARG A 34 0.50 9.59 8.81
C ARG A 34 0.04 10.26 7.53
N VAL A 35 -1.15 10.85 7.57
CA VAL A 35 -1.72 11.60 6.44
C VAL A 35 -0.81 12.76 6.02
N LYS A 36 -0.20 13.48 6.97
CA LYS A 36 0.74 14.56 6.66
C LYS A 36 1.92 14.07 5.83
N ASP A 37 2.53 12.97 6.23
CA ASP A 37 3.70 12.41 5.56
C ASP A 37 3.31 11.89 4.17
N MET A 38 2.10 11.34 4.04
CA MET A 38 1.54 10.95 2.75
C MET A 38 1.32 12.13 1.80
N MET A 39 0.79 13.25 2.29
CA MET A 39 0.60 14.45 1.46
C MET A 39 1.95 14.99 0.94
N GLN A 40 3.00 14.93 1.77
CA GLN A 40 4.35 15.29 1.34
C GLN A 40 4.92 14.29 0.33
N LEU A 41 4.75 13.00 0.58
CA LEU A 41 5.27 11.92 -0.27
C LEU A 41 4.57 11.83 -1.63
N ALA A 42 3.27 12.13 -1.68
CA ALA A 42 2.50 12.17 -2.92
C ALA A 42 2.91 13.34 -3.85
N GLY A 43 3.55 14.38 -3.31
CA GLY A 43 4.00 15.54 -4.06
C GLY A 43 2.85 16.20 -4.81
N LYS A 44 3.02 16.41 -6.12
CA LYS A 44 2.04 17.06 -6.99
C LYS A 44 1.01 16.11 -7.61
N LYS A 45 1.13 14.80 -7.43
CA LYS A 45 0.17 13.82 -7.98
C LYS A 45 -1.29 14.13 -7.64
N PRO A 46 -1.64 14.54 -6.40
CA PRO A 46 -3.02 14.85 -6.05
C PRO A 46 -3.57 16.10 -6.75
N ASP A 47 -2.71 17.01 -7.23
CA ASP A 47 -3.13 18.29 -7.82
C ASP A 47 -3.81 18.11 -9.19
N GLU A 48 -3.52 17.02 -9.88
CA GLU A 48 -4.13 16.65 -11.16
C GLU A 48 -5.46 15.88 -10.98
N MET A 49 -5.82 15.53 -9.74
CA MET A 49 -7.00 14.74 -9.40
C MET A 49 -8.16 15.62 -8.98
N VAL A 50 -9.38 15.23 -9.33
CA VAL A 50 -10.58 15.98 -8.93
C VAL A 50 -10.98 15.61 -7.49
N ILE A 51 -10.92 14.32 -7.15
CA ILE A 51 -11.22 13.84 -5.81
C ILE A 51 -10.11 12.85 -5.37
N PRO A 52 -8.96 13.35 -4.91
CA PRO A 52 -7.85 12.50 -4.49
C PRO A 52 -8.15 11.76 -3.17
N LEU A 53 -7.96 10.45 -3.19
CA LEU A 53 -8.05 9.55 -2.05
C LEU A 53 -6.64 9.10 -1.63
N PHE A 54 -6.26 9.41 -0.40
CA PHE A 54 -5.01 8.96 0.21
C PHE A 54 -5.25 7.63 0.94
N LEU A 55 -4.82 6.52 0.34
CA LEU A 55 -5.16 5.17 0.83
C LEU A 55 -4.11 4.59 1.80
N GLY A 56 -2.85 4.95 1.62
CA GLY A 56 -1.75 4.48 2.47
C GLY A 56 -0.41 4.51 1.79
N LYS A 57 0.52 3.70 2.30
CA LYS A 57 1.76 3.35 1.61
C LYS A 57 1.67 1.94 1.06
N ASP A 58 2.30 1.70 -0.08
CA ASP A 58 2.47 0.34 -0.59
C ASP A 58 3.59 -0.41 0.16
N SER A 59 3.89 -1.65 -0.27
CA SER A 59 4.96 -2.47 0.31
C SER A 59 6.37 -1.92 0.07
N ALA A 60 6.54 -1.02 -0.91
CA ALA A 60 7.80 -0.32 -1.18
C ALA A 60 7.91 0.99 -0.39
N GLY A 61 6.84 1.42 0.28
CA GLY A 61 6.77 2.66 1.04
C GLY A 61 6.34 3.87 0.21
N GLU A 62 5.93 3.67 -1.04
CA GLU A 62 5.45 4.75 -1.91
C GLU A 62 4.02 5.19 -1.55
N ALA A 63 3.70 6.46 -1.78
CA ALA A 63 2.38 6.99 -1.52
C ALA A 63 1.35 6.39 -2.50
N LEU A 64 0.35 5.71 -1.95
CA LEU A 64 -0.81 5.22 -2.70
C LEU A 64 -1.91 6.28 -2.68
N VAL A 65 -2.07 6.98 -3.81
CA VAL A 65 -3.11 7.98 -4.03
C VAL A 65 -3.88 7.65 -5.31
N SER A 66 -5.21 7.77 -5.27
CA SER A 66 -6.09 7.46 -6.41
C SER A 66 -7.21 8.48 -6.53
N ASP A 67 -7.66 8.77 -7.75
CA ASP A 67 -8.79 9.69 -7.98
C ASP A 67 -10.12 8.93 -7.97
N LEU A 68 -11.02 9.28 -7.06
CA LEU A 68 -12.36 8.68 -6.97
C LEU A 68 -13.16 8.88 -8.27
N THR A 69 -12.89 9.91 -9.07
CA THR A 69 -13.63 10.10 -10.34
C THR A 69 -13.33 9.02 -11.38
N THR A 70 -12.14 8.41 -11.32
CA THR A 70 -11.77 7.27 -12.17
C THR A 70 -12.41 5.96 -11.71
N MET A 71 -12.82 5.90 -10.44
CA MET A 71 -13.50 4.78 -9.79
C MET A 71 -14.78 5.31 -9.14
N PRO A 72 -15.83 5.65 -9.91
CA PRO A 72 -16.90 6.56 -9.50
C PRO A 72 -17.62 6.15 -8.22
N HIS A 73 -17.52 4.88 -7.83
CA HIS A 73 -17.97 4.37 -6.55
C HIS A 73 -16.88 3.47 -5.94
N LEU A 74 -16.74 3.54 -4.61
CA LEU A 74 -15.83 2.71 -3.82
C LEU A 74 -16.63 1.94 -2.76
N LEU A 75 -16.38 0.64 -2.65
CA LEU A 75 -16.93 -0.20 -1.59
C LEU A 75 -15.84 -0.50 -0.55
N ILE A 76 -16.16 -0.31 0.72
CA ILE A 76 -15.28 -0.61 1.87
C ILE A 76 -16.02 -1.62 2.74
N ALA A 77 -15.38 -2.76 3.03
CA ALA A 77 -15.93 -3.86 3.82
C ALA A 77 -14.88 -4.40 4.79
#